data_AF-A0AAU5A4Y4-F1
#
_entry.id   AF-A0AAU5A4Y4-F1
#
_cell.length_a   1.000
_cell.length_b   1.000
_cell.length_c   1.000
_cell.angle_alpha   90.00
_cell.angle_beta   90.00
_cell.angle_gamma   90.00
#
_symmetry.space_group_name_H-M   'P 1'
#
loop_
_entity.id
_entity.type
_entity.pdbx_description
1 polymer ?
#
loop_
_entity_poly.entity_id
_entity_poly.type
_entity_poly.pdbx_seq_one_letter_code
_entity_poly.pdbx_strand_id
1 'polypeptide(L)'
;MIVETDSDPAVWFHMPLRGSGAEFAQWMDLQLKASALVHRRKLTWREKRQTKKFLESSAAMLRDRVEADQAFLFGPMPPQVSPLVLFTKQFACDEEHSPLHLSKLVEPDPAAAAASRHVDTVPFVSPHFGEGLRNVRSWTRPDGGPIMSVAYAWNDEARDIDLVLKGHYDDPELLEASLDAIDDFAKSIWLA
;
A
#
# COMPACT_ATOMS: atom_id res chain seq x y z
N MET A 1 3.92 10.83 12.73
CA MET A 1 2.53 11.32 12.92
C MET A 1 1.57 10.25 12.45
N ILE A 2 0.26 10.40 12.62
CA ILE A 2 -0.71 9.42 12.15
C ILE A 2 -1.25 9.86 10.79
N VAL A 3 -1.26 8.94 9.83
CA VAL A 3 -1.98 9.06 8.57
C VAL A 3 -3.43 8.68 8.84
N GLU A 4 -4.30 9.67 8.70
CA GLU A 4 -5.76 9.51 8.74
C GLU A 4 -6.32 9.49 7.31
N THR A 5 -7.58 9.08 7.18
CA THR A 5 -8.28 8.96 5.90
C THR A 5 -9.79 9.05 6.11
N ASP A 6 -10.51 9.64 5.16
CA ASP A 6 -11.97 9.68 5.10
C ASP A 6 -12.53 8.65 4.10
N SER A 7 -11.67 7.79 3.55
CA SER A 7 -12.08 6.65 2.75
C SER A 7 -13.02 5.74 3.52
N ASP A 8 -13.94 5.10 2.78
CA ASP A 8 -14.91 4.18 3.36
C ASP A 8 -14.19 3.05 4.14
N PRO A 9 -14.39 2.96 5.47
CA PRO A 9 -13.76 1.93 6.29
C PRO A 9 -14.29 0.51 5.99
N ALA A 10 -15.36 0.37 5.19
CA ALA A 10 -15.81 -0.90 4.63
C ALA A 10 -14.99 -1.35 3.41
N VAL A 11 -14.20 -0.45 2.83
CA VAL A 11 -13.35 -0.68 1.65
C VAL A 11 -11.87 -0.66 2.03
N TRP A 12 -11.44 0.28 2.87
CA TRP A 12 -10.05 0.43 3.30
C TRP A 12 -9.90 0.14 4.79
N PHE A 13 -9.19 -0.93 5.12
CA PHE A 13 -9.02 -1.38 6.49
C PHE A 13 -7.61 -1.10 6.98
N HIS A 14 -7.47 -0.41 8.11
CA HIS A 14 -6.18 -0.31 8.77
C HIS A 14 -5.69 -1.71 9.18
N MET A 15 -4.49 -2.08 8.72
CA MET A 15 -3.83 -3.33 9.05
C MET A 15 -2.89 -3.11 10.24
N PRO A 16 -3.09 -3.81 11.37
CA PRO A 16 -2.21 -3.68 12.53
C PRO A 16 -0.80 -4.19 12.21
N LEU A 17 0.19 -3.29 12.26
CA LEU A 17 1.60 -3.64 12.16
C LEU A 17 2.25 -3.85 13.54
N ARG A 18 1.67 -3.24 14.58
CA ARG A 18 2.12 -3.29 15.97
C ARG A 18 1.01 -3.86 16.86
N GLY A 19 1.37 -4.30 18.06
CA GLY A 19 0.45 -4.91 19.03
C GLY A 19 0.73 -6.38 19.27
N SER A 20 -0.17 -7.03 20.00
CA SER A 20 -0.06 -8.45 20.33
C SER A 20 -0.48 -9.34 19.17
N GLY A 21 0.07 -10.56 19.11
CA GLY A 21 -0.38 -11.57 18.15
C GLY A 21 -1.87 -11.92 18.29
N ALA A 22 -2.44 -11.77 19.48
CA ALA A 22 -3.87 -12.00 19.73
C ALA A 22 -4.76 -10.93 19.07
N GLU A 23 -4.37 -9.65 19.17
CA GLU A 23 -5.09 -8.55 18.51
C GLU A 23 -5.04 -8.70 16.98
N PHE A 24 -3.87 -9.04 16.43
CA PHE A 24 -3.73 -9.29 15.01
C PHE A 24 -4.58 -10.48 14.54
N ALA A 25 -4.60 -11.58 15.31
CA ALA A 25 -5.43 -12.74 15.01
C ALA A 25 -6.94 -12.42 15.05
N GLN A 26 -7.37 -11.59 16.00
CA GLN A 26 -8.75 -11.12 16.08
C GLN A 26 -9.12 -10.25 14.87
N TRP A 27 -8.26 -9.28 14.53
CA TRP A 27 -8.43 -8.45 13.34
C TRP A 27 -8.53 -9.30 12.07
N MET A 28 -7.64 -10.28 11.91
CA MET A 28 -7.63 -11.22 10.79
C MET A 28 -8.95 -11.99 10.66
N ASP A 29 -9.48 -12.48 11.78
CA ASP A 29 -10.75 -13.20 11.77
C ASP A 29 -11.94 -12.29 11.40
N LEU A 30 -11.90 -11.00 11.75
CA LEU A 30 -12.88 -10.01 11.29
C LEU A 30 -12.78 -9.80 9.78
N GLN A 31 -11.56 -9.70 9.22
CA GLN A 31 -11.37 -9.55 7.77
C GLN A 31 -11.93 -10.75 7.00
N LEU A 32 -11.69 -11.97 7.48
CA LEU A 32 -12.24 -13.18 6.86
C LEU A 32 -13.77 -13.25 6.94
N LYS A 33 -14.37 -12.77 8.03
CA LYS A 33 -15.83 -12.67 8.17
C LYS A 33 -16.41 -11.62 7.23
N ALA A 34 -15.78 -10.46 7.13
CA ALA A 34 -16.19 -9.40 6.20
C ALA A 34 -16.14 -9.89 4.75
N SER A 35 -15.07 -10.58 4.35
CA SER A 35 -14.96 -11.19 3.02
C SER A 35 -16.06 -12.23 2.77
N ALA A 36 -16.33 -13.12 3.72
CA ALA A 36 -17.42 -14.09 3.60
C ALA A 36 -18.81 -13.41 3.43
N LEU A 37 -19.03 -12.30 4.15
CA LEU A 37 -20.27 -11.53 4.11
C LEU A 37 -20.46 -10.85 2.75
N VAL A 38 -19.45 -10.13 2.27
CA VAL A 38 -19.50 -9.39 1.00
C VAL A 38 -19.70 -10.33 -0.19
N HIS A 39 -18.97 -11.46 -0.21
CA HIS A 39 -19.10 -12.47 -1.25
C HIS A 39 -20.30 -13.40 -1.07
N ARG A 40 -21.11 -13.17 -0.02
CA ARG A 40 -22.31 -13.95 0.34
C ARG A 40 -22.08 -15.46 0.33
N ARG A 41 -20.88 -15.89 0.73
CA ARG A 41 -20.48 -17.30 0.72
C ARG A 41 -19.55 -17.64 1.86
N LYS A 42 -19.53 -18.92 2.24
CA LYS A 42 -18.52 -19.44 3.15
C LYS A 42 -17.18 -19.51 2.43
N LEU A 43 -16.13 -18.98 3.06
CA LEU A 43 -14.76 -19.22 2.63
C LEU A 43 -14.38 -20.67 2.95
N THR A 44 -13.74 -21.32 1.98
CA THR A 44 -13.13 -22.64 2.17
C THR A 44 -11.96 -22.54 3.15
N TRP A 45 -11.55 -23.68 3.72
CA TRP A 45 -10.38 -23.72 4.59
C TRP A 45 -9.10 -23.28 3.86
N ARG A 46 -8.95 -23.61 2.57
CA ARG A 46 -7.78 -23.20 1.77
C ARG A 46 -7.72 -21.69 1.59
N GLU A 47 -8.82 -21.06 1.22
CA GLU A 47 -8.91 -19.59 1.06
C GLU A 47 -8.56 -18.88 2.37
N LYS A 48 -9.19 -19.30 3.48
CA LYS A 48 -8.87 -18.74 4.81
C LYS A 48 -7.38 -18.88 5.13
N ARG A 49 -6.81 -20.07 4.91
CA ARG A 49 -5.40 -20.34 5.21
C ARG A 49 -4.46 -19.49 4.34
N GLN A 50 -4.78 -19.32 3.05
CA GLN A 50 -3.99 -18.54 2.12
C GLN A 50 -4.01 -17.05 2.50
N THR A 51 -5.20 -16.48 2.73
CA THR A 51 -5.35 -15.09 3.16
C THR A 51 -4.64 -14.82 4.49
N LYS A 52 -4.79 -15.72 5.49
CA LYS A 52 -4.07 -15.60 6.76
C LYS A 52 -2.56 -15.56 6.56
N LYS A 53 -2.03 -16.54 5.83
CA LYS A 53 -0.59 -16.63 5.54
C LYS A 53 -0.08 -15.38 4.83
N PHE A 54 -0.82 -14.88 3.83
CA PHE A 54 -0.45 -13.68 3.10
C PHE A 54 -0.40 -12.45 4.01
N LEU A 55 -1.45 -12.20 4.79
CA LEU A 55 -1.55 -11.03 5.65
C LEU A 55 -0.56 -11.09 6.82
N GLU A 56 -0.33 -12.27 7.42
CA GLU A 56 0.73 -12.48 8.43
C GLU A 56 2.12 -12.18 7.85
N SER A 57 2.41 -12.73 6.68
CA SER A 57 3.70 -12.50 6.01
C SER A 57 3.88 -11.04 5.60
N SER A 58 2.81 -10.38 5.15
CA SER A 58 2.82 -8.97 4.76
C SER A 58 3.05 -8.08 5.97
N ALA A 59 2.31 -8.28 7.06
CA ALA A 59 2.49 -7.52 8.29
C ALA A 59 3.90 -7.70 8.88
N ALA A 60 4.44 -8.92 8.89
CA ALA A 60 5.81 -9.17 9.33
C ALA A 60 6.85 -8.48 8.43
N MET A 61 6.69 -8.55 7.09
CA MET A 61 7.59 -7.87 6.16
C MET A 61 7.54 -6.35 6.33
N LEU A 62 6.34 -5.78 6.45
CA LEU A 62 6.14 -4.34 6.62
C LEU A 62 6.70 -3.84 7.95
N ARG A 63 6.53 -4.61 9.04
CA ARG A 63 7.08 -4.26 10.36
C ARG A 63 8.60 -4.43 10.42
N ASP A 64 9.11 -5.61 10.05
CA ASP A 64 10.48 -6.04 10.38
C ASP A 64 11.51 -5.68 9.31
N ARG A 65 11.08 -5.37 8.08
CA ARG A 65 11.98 -5.07 6.95
C ARG A 65 11.78 -3.68 6.38
N VAL A 66 10.53 -3.29 6.15
CA VAL A 66 10.20 -1.98 5.58
C VAL A 66 10.14 -0.90 6.66
N GLU A 67 9.81 -1.30 7.89
CA GLU A 67 9.55 -0.38 9.00
C GLU A 67 8.48 0.64 8.62
N ALA A 68 7.37 0.15 8.05
CA ALA A 68 6.25 0.99 7.68
C ALA A 68 5.59 1.60 8.92
N ASP A 69 5.12 2.84 8.80
CA ASP A 69 4.44 3.55 9.88
C ASP A 69 3.02 3.00 10.06
N GLN A 70 2.27 2.89 8.97
CA GLN A 70 0.93 2.31 8.92
C GLN A 70 0.74 1.48 7.65
N ALA A 71 -0.24 0.59 7.67
CA ALA A 71 -0.65 -0.17 6.50
C ALA A 71 -2.16 -0.23 6.37
N PHE A 72 -2.61 -0.31 5.12
CA PHE A 72 -4.01 -0.29 4.73
C PHE A 72 -4.26 -1.45 3.77
N LEU A 73 -5.32 -2.18 4.03
CA LEU A 73 -5.80 -3.30 3.23
C LEU A 73 -6.98 -2.82 2.40
N PHE A 74 -6.88 -2.93 1.08
CA PHE A 74 -8.04 -2.79 0.21
C PHE A 74 -8.88 -4.06 0.31
N GLY A 75 -10.15 -3.91 0.64
CA GLY A 75 -10.99 -5.03 1.01
C GLY A 75 -12.32 -5.13 0.27
N PRO A 76 -13.09 -6.18 0.60
CA PRO A 76 -12.60 -7.55 0.69
C PRO A 76 -12.51 -8.13 -0.73
N MET A 77 -11.29 -8.23 -1.22
CA MET A 77 -10.98 -8.83 -2.52
C MET A 77 -11.61 -10.23 -2.67
N PRO A 78 -11.91 -10.67 -3.91
CA PRO A 78 -12.28 -12.05 -4.17
C PRO A 78 -11.33 -13.01 -3.44
N PRO A 79 -11.82 -14.03 -2.72
CA PRO A 79 -10.95 -14.88 -1.89
C PRO A 79 -9.90 -15.69 -2.68
N GLN A 80 -10.00 -15.69 -4.00
CA GLN A 80 -9.07 -16.32 -4.92
C GLN A 80 -7.85 -15.45 -5.24
N VAL A 81 -7.93 -14.13 -5.00
CA VAL A 81 -6.85 -13.20 -5.29
C VAL A 81 -6.16 -12.76 -4.00
N SER A 82 -4.88 -12.40 -4.11
CA SER A 82 -4.13 -11.82 -3.00
C SER A 82 -4.74 -10.45 -2.65
N PRO A 83 -4.97 -10.14 -1.36
CA PRO A 83 -5.42 -8.82 -0.96
C PRO A 83 -4.41 -7.73 -1.34
N LEU A 84 -4.89 -6.53 -1.68
CA LEU A 84 -3.99 -5.40 -1.94
C LEU A 84 -3.65 -4.70 -0.63
N VAL A 85 -2.36 -4.56 -0.36
CA VAL A 85 -1.84 -3.88 0.83
C VAL A 85 -1.03 -2.66 0.38
N LEU A 86 -1.45 -1.50 0.86
CA LEU A 86 -0.68 -0.27 0.82
C LEU A 86 -0.05 -0.03 2.18
N PHE A 87 1.09 0.64 2.21
CA PHE A 87 1.72 1.08 3.45
C PHE A 87 2.24 2.49 3.31
N THR A 88 2.36 3.16 4.44
CA THR A 88 2.91 4.51 4.52
C THR A 88 4.27 4.50 5.19
N LYS A 89 5.12 5.44 4.77
CA LYS A 89 6.37 5.77 5.44
C LYS A 89 6.57 7.27 5.42
N GLN A 90 6.93 7.82 6.57
CA GLN A 90 7.23 9.22 6.77
C GLN A 90 8.74 9.41 6.92
N PHE A 91 9.26 10.45 6.28
CA PHE A 91 10.66 10.86 6.40
C PHE A 91 10.71 12.31 6.87
N ALA A 92 11.67 12.63 7.75
CA ALA A 92 11.99 14.03 7.99
C ALA A 92 12.60 14.58 6.70
N CYS A 93 12.10 15.71 6.21
CA CYS A 93 12.70 16.36 5.06
C CYS A 93 13.91 17.15 5.54
N ASP A 94 15.12 16.66 5.25
CA ASP A 94 16.38 17.35 5.54
C ASP A 94 16.97 18.08 4.31
N GLU A 95 16.31 17.93 3.16
CA GLU A 95 16.63 18.59 1.88
C GLU A 95 15.59 19.68 1.54
N GLU A 96 15.88 20.51 0.54
CA GLU A 96 14.88 21.41 -0.02
C GLU A 96 13.76 20.58 -0.66
N HIS A 97 12.49 20.84 -0.29
CA HIS A 97 11.28 20.23 -0.86
C HIS A 97 11.22 20.44 -2.38
N SER A 98 11.95 19.60 -3.11
CA SER A 98 12.17 19.73 -4.55
C SER A 98 11.52 18.59 -5.30
N PRO A 99 11.09 18.79 -6.56
CA PRO A 99 10.59 17.72 -7.40
C PRO A 99 11.59 16.56 -7.57
N LEU A 100 12.89 16.86 -7.52
CA LEU A 100 13.95 15.85 -7.57
C LEU A 100 13.94 14.97 -6.31
N HIS A 101 13.76 15.56 -5.14
CA HIS A 101 13.65 14.79 -3.90
C HIS A 101 12.43 13.86 -3.90
N LEU A 102 11.27 14.36 -4.29
CA LEU A 102 10.06 13.54 -4.47
C LEU A 102 10.30 12.38 -5.44
N SER A 103 11.01 12.62 -6.55
CA SER A 103 11.34 11.55 -7.50
C SER A 103 12.17 10.44 -6.86
N LYS A 104 13.15 10.77 -5.99
CA LYS A 104 13.94 9.78 -5.24
C LYS A 104 13.10 8.93 -4.28
N LEU A 105 11.97 9.46 -3.78
CA LEU A 105 11.09 8.76 -2.84
C LEU A 105 10.18 7.74 -3.55
N VAL A 106 9.70 8.07 -4.75
CA VAL A 106 8.85 7.16 -5.55
C VAL A 106 9.68 6.20 -6.41
N GLU A 107 10.83 6.65 -6.91
CA GLU A 107 11.75 5.84 -7.69
C GLU A 107 12.63 4.97 -6.79
N PRO A 108 13.02 3.77 -7.25
CA PRO A 108 13.94 2.94 -6.47
C PRO A 108 15.38 3.40 -6.69
N ASP A 109 16.30 2.79 -5.94
CA ASP A 109 17.73 2.74 -6.28
C ASP A 109 17.93 2.55 -7.81
N PRO A 110 18.86 3.29 -8.45
CA PRO A 110 19.20 3.16 -9.86
C PRO A 110 19.34 1.72 -10.39
N ALA A 111 19.84 0.78 -9.59
CA ALA A 111 19.97 -0.63 -9.96
C ALA A 111 18.61 -1.31 -10.14
N ALA A 112 17.62 -0.96 -9.32
CA ALA A 112 16.24 -1.43 -9.45
C ALA A 112 15.47 -0.68 -10.54
N ALA A 113 15.83 0.58 -10.84
CA ALA A 113 15.30 1.31 -11.98
C ALA A 113 15.71 0.64 -13.30
N ALA A 114 16.98 0.23 -13.43
CA ALA A 114 17.49 -0.50 -14.61
C ALA A 114 16.82 -1.87 -14.84
N ALA A 115 16.29 -2.49 -13.79
CA ALA A 115 15.54 -3.75 -13.87
C ALA A 115 14.05 -3.57 -14.21
N SER A 116 13.56 -2.32 -14.25
CA SER A 116 12.16 -2.02 -14.51
C SER A 116 11.85 -2.13 -16.01
N ARG A 117 10.75 -2.81 -16.34
CA ARG A 117 10.26 -2.99 -17.72
C ARG A 117 9.33 -1.86 -18.16
N HIS A 118 8.59 -1.30 -17.22
CA HIS A 118 7.69 -0.17 -17.43
C HIS A 118 7.78 0.76 -16.21
N VAL A 119 7.82 2.06 -16.45
CA VAL A 119 7.82 3.11 -15.43
C VAL A 119 6.95 4.25 -15.96
N ASP A 120 5.89 4.58 -15.24
CA ASP A 120 5.01 5.72 -15.48
C ASP A 120 5.02 6.60 -14.23
N THR A 121 5.73 7.72 -14.30
CA THR A 121 5.75 8.75 -13.24
C THR A 121 4.97 9.95 -13.73
N VAL A 122 3.89 10.30 -13.03
CA VAL A 122 3.03 11.43 -13.36
C VAL A 122 2.80 12.33 -12.14
N PRO A 123 2.55 13.63 -12.34
CA PRO A 123 2.09 14.50 -11.27
C PRO A 123 0.79 13.96 -10.64
N PHE A 124 0.68 14.08 -9.32
CA PHE A 124 -0.48 13.64 -8.56
C PHE A 124 -0.85 14.67 -7.48
N VAL A 125 -1.99 15.35 -7.67
CA VAL A 125 -2.44 16.41 -6.76
C VAL A 125 -3.30 15.81 -5.64
N SER A 126 -2.88 16.03 -4.39
CA SER A 126 -3.65 15.71 -3.19
C SER A 126 -4.37 16.96 -2.65
N PRO A 127 -5.63 16.85 -2.22
CA PRO A 127 -6.34 17.92 -1.51
C PRO A 127 -5.65 18.37 -0.22
N HIS A 128 -4.86 17.48 0.42
CA HIS A 128 -4.27 17.70 1.74
C HIS A 128 -2.79 18.07 1.69
N PHE A 129 -2.09 17.68 0.62
CA PHE A 129 -0.64 17.90 0.48
C PHE A 129 -0.24 18.73 -0.74
N GLY A 130 -1.18 19.10 -1.62
CA GLY A 130 -0.87 19.82 -2.84
C GLY A 130 -0.21 18.94 -3.91
N GLU A 131 0.83 19.43 -4.56
CA GLU A 131 1.52 18.71 -5.62
C GLU A 131 2.36 17.54 -5.08
N GLY A 132 2.27 16.39 -5.75
CA GLY A 132 3.06 15.20 -5.49
C GLY A 132 3.29 14.40 -6.75
N LEU A 133 3.77 13.16 -6.58
CA LEU A 133 4.03 12.24 -7.69
C LEU A 133 3.30 10.91 -7.46
N ARG A 134 2.79 10.32 -8.54
CA ARG A 134 2.42 8.91 -8.62
C ARG A 134 3.38 8.21 -9.56
N ASN A 135 3.95 7.09 -9.11
CA ASN A 135 4.77 6.19 -9.90
C ASN A 135 4.09 4.82 -9.97
N VAL A 136 3.87 4.32 -11.17
CA VAL A 136 3.51 2.92 -11.44
C VAL A 136 4.66 2.28 -12.19
N ARG A 137 5.11 1.11 -11.76
CA ARG A 137 6.17 0.38 -12.46
C ARG A 137 6.01 -1.12 -12.41
N SER A 138 6.69 -1.81 -13.32
CA SER A 138 6.76 -3.27 -13.35
C SER A 138 8.19 -3.78 -13.52
N TRP A 139 8.51 -4.90 -12.90
CA TRP A 139 9.77 -5.62 -13.08
C TRP A 139 9.54 -7.13 -12.94
N THR A 140 10.59 -7.91 -13.15
CA THR A 140 10.54 -9.36 -12.96
C THR A 140 11.33 -9.75 -11.73
N ARG A 141 10.71 -10.53 -10.85
CA ARG A 141 11.34 -11.09 -9.67
C ARG A 141 12.45 -12.07 -10.08
N PRO A 142 13.42 -12.37 -9.17
CA PRO A 142 14.45 -13.37 -9.44
C PRO A 142 13.90 -14.77 -9.79
N ASP A 143 12.68 -15.10 -9.34
CA ASP A 143 11.99 -16.36 -9.65
C ASP A 143 11.25 -16.35 -11.01
N GLY A 144 11.34 -15.25 -11.77
CA GLY A 144 10.69 -15.08 -13.07
C GLY A 144 9.26 -14.53 -13.02
N GLY A 145 8.67 -14.35 -11.83
CA GLY A 145 7.31 -13.80 -11.69
C GLY A 145 7.25 -12.29 -11.95
N PRO A 146 6.20 -11.77 -12.60
CA PRO A 146 6.01 -10.33 -12.70
C PRO A 146 5.72 -9.75 -11.31
N ILE A 147 6.08 -8.49 -11.14
CA ILE A 147 5.71 -7.68 -9.99
C ILE A 147 5.48 -6.25 -10.46
N MET A 148 4.44 -5.63 -9.92
CA MET A 148 4.15 -4.22 -10.10
C MET A 148 4.19 -3.50 -8.77
N SER A 149 4.50 -2.22 -8.81
CA SER A 149 4.32 -1.33 -7.66
C SER A 149 3.63 -0.06 -8.07
N VAL A 150 2.85 0.46 -7.13
CA VAL A 150 2.37 1.83 -7.14
C VAL A 150 2.97 2.54 -5.94
N ALA A 151 3.46 3.76 -6.16
CA ALA A 151 3.97 4.63 -5.12
C ALA A 151 3.45 6.04 -5.32
N TYR A 152 3.13 6.71 -4.22
CA TYR A 152 2.78 8.11 -4.17
C TYR A 152 3.74 8.78 -3.20
N ALA A 153 4.18 10.00 -3.51
CA ALA A 153 4.92 10.83 -2.58
C ALA A 153 4.42 12.27 -2.60
N TRP A 154 4.40 12.86 -1.41
CA TRP A 154 4.11 14.28 -1.19
C TRP A 154 5.06 14.86 -0.15
N ASN A 155 5.29 16.16 -0.26
CA ASN A 155 5.95 16.95 0.76
C ASN A 155 4.86 17.66 1.59
N ASP A 156 4.90 17.56 2.92
CA ASP A 156 4.13 18.40 3.83
C ASP A 156 5.03 19.51 4.38
N GLU A 157 5.13 20.62 3.63
CA GLU A 157 5.99 21.75 3.98
C GLU A 157 5.68 22.34 5.37
N ALA A 158 4.43 22.27 5.80
CA ALA A 158 4.02 22.80 7.10
C ALA A 158 4.59 22.00 8.27
N ARG A 159 4.96 20.74 8.03
CA ARG A 159 5.46 19.79 9.04
C ARG A 159 6.88 19.29 8.77
N ASP A 160 7.48 19.71 7.66
CA ASP A 160 8.83 19.32 7.24
C ASP A 160 8.99 17.80 7.08
N ILE A 161 7.95 17.17 6.49
CA ILE A 161 7.83 15.72 6.39
C ILE A 161 7.46 15.31 4.97
N ASP A 162 8.15 14.29 4.47
CA ASP A 162 7.74 13.62 3.25
C ASP A 162 6.90 12.40 3.60
N LEU A 163 5.77 12.25 2.91
CA LEU A 163 4.90 11.10 3.04
C LEU A 163 4.97 10.25 1.78
N VAL A 164 5.29 8.97 1.95
CA VAL A 164 5.20 7.96 0.89
C VAL A 164 4.05 7.01 1.19
N LEU A 165 3.21 6.72 0.19
CA LEU A 165 2.23 5.64 0.18
C LEU A 165 2.62 4.63 -0.91
N LYS A 166 2.76 3.34 -0.59
CA LYS A 166 3.29 2.36 -1.53
C LYS A 166 2.66 0.98 -1.43
N GLY A 167 2.53 0.29 -2.56
CA GLY A 167 2.08 -1.10 -2.65
C GLY A 167 2.89 -1.91 -3.65
N HIS A 168 2.92 -3.23 -3.45
CA HIS A 168 3.60 -4.19 -4.34
C HIS A 168 2.68 -5.37 -4.62
N TYR A 169 2.57 -5.77 -5.88
CA TYR A 169 1.58 -6.73 -6.34
C TYR A 169 2.17 -7.68 -7.37
N ASP A 170 1.78 -8.95 -7.30
CA ASP A 170 2.19 -10.00 -8.24
C ASP A 170 1.18 -10.23 -9.37
N ASP A 171 0.04 -9.53 -9.32
CA ASP A 171 -1.02 -9.58 -10.31
C ASP A 171 -1.18 -8.20 -10.99
N PRO A 172 -0.64 -8.05 -12.22
CA PRO A 172 -0.74 -6.82 -12.99
C PRO A 172 -2.18 -6.40 -13.30
N GLU A 173 -3.02 -7.36 -13.71
CA GLU A 173 -4.41 -7.10 -14.09
C GLU A 173 -5.21 -6.59 -12.90
N LEU A 174 -4.94 -7.16 -11.72
CA LEU A 174 -5.58 -6.73 -10.48
C LEU A 174 -5.16 -5.31 -10.06
N LEU A 175 -3.88 -4.96 -10.19
CA LEU A 175 -3.42 -3.61 -9.92
C LEU A 175 -4.08 -2.63 -10.87
N GLU A 176 -4.01 -2.88 -12.18
CA GLU A 176 -4.60 -2.01 -13.21
C GLU A 176 -6.10 -1.79 -12.96
N ALA A 177 -6.84 -2.86 -12.64
CA ALA A 177 -8.26 -2.78 -12.32
C ALA A 177 -8.57 -2.04 -11.01
N SER A 178 -7.57 -1.87 -10.13
CA SER A 178 -7.73 -1.23 -8.82
C SER A 178 -7.10 0.16 -8.72
N LEU A 179 -6.41 0.63 -9.77
CA LEU A 179 -5.66 1.89 -9.74
C LEU A 179 -6.55 3.09 -9.40
N ASP A 180 -7.76 3.19 -9.95
CA ASP A 180 -8.67 4.29 -9.66
C ASP A 180 -9.06 4.31 -8.17
N ALA A 181 -9.35 3.14 -7.58
CA ALA A 181 -9.69 3.04 -6.16
C ALA A 181 -8.48 3.35 -5.25
N ILE A 182 -7.27 3.01 -5.69
CA ILE A 182 -6.02 3.34 -4.99
C ILE A 182 -5.75 4.85 -5.10
N ASP A 183 -5.98 5.47 -6.26
CA ASP A 183 -5.84 6.91 -6.46
C ASP A 183 -6.84 7.69 -5.60
N ASP A 184 -8.08 7.23 -5.51
CA ASP A 184 -9.09 7.84 -4.63
C ASP A 184 -8.70 7.70 -3.16
N PHE A 185 -8.18 6.53 -2.75
CA PHE A 185 -7.63 6.36 -1.42
C PHE A 185 -6.45 7.29 -1.16
N ALA A 186 -5.51 7.40 -2.09
CA ALA A 186 -4.35 8.27 -1.97
C ALA A 186 -4.74 9.75 -1.79
N LYS A 187 -5.81 10.21 -2.45
CA LYS A 187 -6.35 11.58 -2.27
C LYS A 187 -7.05 11.79 -0.92
N SER A 188 -7.53 10.72 -0.30
CA SER A 188 -8.31 10.77 0.94
C SER A 188 -7.46 10.89 2.21
N ILE A 189 -6.13 10.73 2.13
CA ILE A 189 -5.28 10.66 3.32
C ILE A 189 -4.75 12.03 3.73
N TRP A 190 -4.57 12.24 5.05
CA TRP A 190 -3.90 13.42 5.62
C TRP A 190 -3.05 13.06 6.84
N LEU A 191 -2.20 14.00 7.29
CA LEU A 191 -1.38 13.86 8.49
C LEU A 191 -2.02 14.57 9.70
N ALA A 192 -2.21 13.83 10.79
CA ALA A 192 -2.74 14.28 12.09
C ALA A 192 -1.73 14.11 13.23
#